data_AF-A0A968M2G4-F1
#
_entry.id   AF-A0A968M2G4-F1
#
_cell.length_a   1.000
_cell.length_b   1.000
_cell.length_c   1.000
_cell.angle_alpha   90.00
_cell.angle_beta   90.00
_cell.angle_gamma   90.00
#
_symmetry.space_group_name_H-M   'P 1'
#
loop_
_entity.id
_entity.type
_entity.pdbx_description
1 polymer ?
#
loop_
_entity_poly.entity_id
_entity_poly.type
_entity_poly.pdbx_seq_one_letter_code
_entity_poly.pdbx_strand_id
1 'polypeptide(L)'
;MTDATPVTLVGQPVTVTLAPGDRPAFVLNLFLNPQEFTQRLLWQALAHNQPYEPATSFLFCRYLRPGDRAVDVGAHVGYYTLLAASLVGATGQVLACELALPNFQRLSYHLQINNLTNVQPVWGAIGDRTGEVSFFVNADNDGGHALWDVGQHPFNQQSAQTPHRYRRGRTFGVGGGHGHVAALATAGGDSGGQSIWARKVGVFANGRAATVAGIGLRRLCVGPPPPALGPRGSLSGGTV
;
A
#
# COMPACT_ATOMS: atom_id res chain seq x y z
N MET A 1 10.97 15.40 14.87
CA MET A 1 10.86 14.23 15.76
C MET A 1 9.46 13.68 15.63
N THR A 2 9.27 12.54 14.97
CA THR A 2 8.02 11.77 15.00
C THR A 2 8.27 10.59 15.91
N ASP A 3 7.80 10.69 17.14
CA ASP A 3 7.84 9.59 18.09
C ASP A 3 6.80 8.56 17.64
N ALA A 4 7.24 7.62 16.81
CA ALA A 4 6.39 6.54 16.32
C ALA A 4 6.35 5.47 17.40
N THR A 5 5.49 5.68 18.40
CA THR A 5 5.20 4.64 19.39
C THR A 5 4.79 3.38 18.62
N PRO A 6 5.40 2.21 18.91
CA PRO A 6 4.97 0.96 18.30
C PRO A 6 3.48 0.76 18.59
N VAL A 7 2.66 0.66 17.54
CA VAL A 7 1.26 0.27 17.73
C VAL A 7 1.23 -1.20 18.09
N THR A 8 0.61 -1.51 19.23
CA THR A 8 0.28 -2.89 19.58
C THR A 8 -0.65 -3.44 18.51
N LEU A 9 -0.14 -4.36 17.69
CA LEU A 9 -0.96 -5.01 16.66
C LEU A 9 -1.95 -5.94 17.34
N VAL A 10 -3.23 -5.72 17.07
CA VAL A 10 -4.32 -6.63 17.44
C VAL A 10 -4.70 -7.44 16.19
N GLY A 11 -4.93 -8.74 16.37
CA GLY A 11 -5.32 -9.61 15.28
C GLY A 11 -5.14 -11.10 15.56
N GLN A 12 -5.35 -11.89 14.51
CA GLN A 12 -5.21 -13.34 14.47
C GLN A 12 -4.30 -13.72 13.29
N PRO A 13 -3.36 -14.66 13.47
CA PRO A 13 -2.55 -15.15 12.36
C PRO A 13 -3.42 -15.90 11.34
N VAL A 14 -3.11 -15.72 10.07
CA VAL A 14 -3.68 -16.46 8.94
C VAL A 14 -2.56 -16.76 7.97
N THR A 15 -2.43 -18.04 7.63
CA THR A 15 -1.50 -18.51 6.61
C THR A 15 -2.30 -19.02 5.42
N VAL A 16 -1.97 -18.54 4.23
CA VAL A 16 -2.60 -18.99 2.98
C VAL A 16 -1.53 -19.46 2.01
N THR A 17 -1.79 -20.57 1.32
CA THR A 17 -0.94 -21.03 0.22
C THR A 17 -1.63 -20.69 -1.09
N LEU A 18 -1.03 -19.81 -1.88
CA LEU A 18 -1.56 -19.39 -3.17
C LEU A 18 -0.76 -20.04 -4.29
N ALA A 19 -1.46 -20.69 -5.22
CA ALA A 19 -0.89 -21.35 -6.40
C ALA A 19 -1.33 -20.64 -7.68
N PRO A 20 -0.49 -19.80 -8.31
CA PRO A 20 -0.85 -19.06 -9.51
C PRO A 20 -0.72 -19.93 -10.78
N GLY A 21 -1.58 -20.93 -10.93
CA GLY A 21 -1.59 -21.82 -12.09
C GLY A 21 -0.24 -22.51 -12.29
N ASP A 22 0.44 -22.26 -13.41
CA ASP A 22 1.69 -22.89 -13.82
C ASP A 22 2.95 -22.42 -13.05
N ARG A 23 2.78 -21.72 -11.93
CA ARG A 23 3.89 -21.19 -11.12
C ARG A 23 3.96 -21.84 -9.75
N PRO A 24 5.16 -21.92 -9.15
CA PRO A 24 5.31 -22.41 -7.79
C PRO A 24 4.35 -21.70 -6.84
N ALA A 25 3.71 -22.48 -5.97
CA ALA A 25 2.92 -21.92 -4.90
C ALA A 25 3.82 -21.16 -3.92
N PHE A 26 3.28 -20.12 -3.30
CA PHE A 26 3.94 -19.40 -2.24
C PHE A 26 2.98 -19.22 -1.06
N VAL A 27 3.58 -19.09 0.11
CA VAL A 27 2.88 -18.94 1.37
C VAL A 27 2.88 -17.46 1.75
N LEU A 28 1.70 -16.93 2.07
CA LEU A 28 1.56 -15.62 2.68
C LEU A 28 1.10 -15.77 4.12
N ASN A 29 1.84 -15.15 5.03
CA ASN A 29 1.49 -15.03 6.44
C ASN A 29 0.97 -13.62 6.70
N LEU A 30 -0.25 -13.52 7.20
CA LEU A 30 -0.83 -12.26 7.64
C LEU A 30 -1.25 -12.42 9.10
N PHE A 31 -1.21 -11.35 9.86
CA PHE A 31 -1.86 -11.25 11.15
C PHE A 31 -3.00 -10.28 10.92
N LEU A 32 -4.28 -10.59 11.11
CA LEU A 32 -5.43 -9.74 10.67
C LEU A 32 -6.37 -9.43 11.82
N ASN A 33 -6.89 -8.20 11.90
CA ASN A 33 -7.87 -7.77 12.90
C ASN A 33 -9.30 -8.01 12.38
N PRO A 34 -10.01 -9.10 12.77
CA PRO A 34 -11.35 -9.39 12.25
C PRO A 34 -12.45 -8.43 12.75
N GLN A 35 -12.12 -7.55 13.71
CA GLN A 35 -13.01 -6.47 14.13
C GLN A 35 -13.06 -5.36 13.06
N GLU A 36 -11.98 -5.17 12.29
CA GLU A 36 -11.91 -4.21 11.19
C GLU A 36 -12.56 -4.78 9.92
N PHE A 37 -13.27 -3.94 9.17
CA PHE A 37 -14.13 -4.40 8.07
C PHE A 37 -13.40 -5.15 6.95
N THR A 38 -12.39 -4.53 6.34
CA THR A 38 -11.63 -5.11 5.23
C THR A 38 -10.74 -6.24 5.71
N GLN A 39 -10.11 -6.11 6.87
CA GLN A 39 -9.33 -7.21 7.45
C GLN A 39 -10.18 -8.43 7.80
N ARG A 40 -11.46 -8.25 8.18
CA ARG A 40 -12.41 -9.35 8.34
C ARG A 40 -12.68 -10.07 7.01
N LEU A 41 -12.90 -9.32 5.92
CA LEU A 41 -13.11 -9.92 4.60
C LEU A 41 -11.86 -10.66 4.10
N LEU A 42 -10.68 -10.09 4.33
CA LEU A 42 -9.40 -10.77 4.10
C LEU A 42 -9.34 -12.06 4.92
N TRP A 43 -9.56 -11.99 6.23
CA TRP A 43 -9.51 -13.15 7.13
C TRP A 43 -10.47 -14.25 6.66
N GLN A 44 -11.72 -13.90 6.33
CA GLN A 44 -12.72 -14.85 5.83
C GLN A 44 -12.29 -15.51 4.53
N ALA A 45 -11.75 -14.77 3.55
CA ALA A 45 -11.29 -15.36 2.30
C ALA A 45 -10.10 -16.30 2.54
N LEU A 46 -9.08 -15.81 3.25
CA LEU A 46 -7.83 -16.51 3.44
C LEU A 46 -7.97 -17.75 4.35
N ALA A 47 -8.85 -17.71 5.36
CA ALA A 47 -9.13 -18.87 6.22
C ALA A 47 -9.79 -20.03 5.46
N HIS A 48 -10.45 -19.74 4.33
CA HIS A 48 -10.99 -20.76 3.41
C HIS A 48 -10.05 -21.06 2.23
N ASN A 49 -8.77 -20.67 2.34
CA ASN A 49 -7.75 -20.82 1.31
C ASN A 49 -8.16 -20.20 -0.04
N GLN A 50 -8.91 -19.10 0.00
CA GLN A 50 -9.33 -18.32 -1.17
C GLN A 50 -8.57 -16.99 -1.22
N PRO A 51 -8.23 -16.47 -2.40
CA PRO A 51 -7.69 -15.12 -2.52
C PRO A 51 -8.77 -14.08 -2.15
N TYR A 52 -8.34 -12.96 -1.55
CA TYR A 52 -9.20 -11.80 -1.36
C TYR A 52 -9.42 -11.09 -2.71
N GLU A 53 -10.65 -10.66 -2.97
CA GLU A 53 -11.10 -10.15 -4.27
C GLU A 53 -10.53 -10.98 -5.45
N PRO A 54 -11.01 -12.22 -5.65
CA PRO A 54 -10.36 -13.18 -6.55
C PRO A 54 -10.05 -12.63 -7.94
N ALA A 55 -10.97 -11.87 -8.54
CA ALA A 55 -10.76 -11.25 -9.85
C ALA A 55 -9.51 -10.35 -9.86
N THR A 56 -9.35 -9.48 -8.86
CA THR A 56 -8.18 -8.60 -8.72
C THR A 56 -6.91 -9.42 -8.48
N SER A 57 -6.94 -10.37 -7.56
CA SER A 57 -5.80 -11.25 -7.28
C SER A 57 -5.36 -12.05 -8.51
N PHE A 58 -6.31 -12.52 -9.33
CA PHE A 58 -6.01 -13.20 -10.58
C PHE A 58 -5.42 -12.26 -11.64
N LEU A 59 -5.73 -10.96 -11.65
CA LEU A 59 -5.05 -10.00 -12.52
C LEU A 59 -3.56 -9.88 -12.16
N PHE A 60 -3.21 -9.84 -10.87
CA PHE A 60 -1.80 -9.84 -10.45
C PHE A 60 -1.11 -11.09 -10.95
N CYS A 61 -1.74 -12.25 -10.74
CA CYS A 61 -1.22 -13.52 -11.24
C CYS A 61 -1.05 -13.48 -12.77
N ARG A 62 -2.03 -12.95 -13.51
CA ARG A 62 -2.00 -12.90 -14.96
C ARG A 62 -0.89 -12.00 -15.50
N TYR A 63 -0.58 -10.89 -14.84
CA TYR A 63 0.29 -9.84 -15.39
C TYR A 63 1.70 -9.79 -14.79
N LEU A 64 1.87 -10.02 -13.49
CA LEU A 64 3.21 -9.98 -12.88
C LEU A 64 4.04 -11.19 -13.28
N ARG A 65 5.30 -10.93 -13.58
CA ARG A 65 6.33 -11.92 -13.91
C ARG A 65 7.54 -11.74 -12.99
N PRO A 66 8.32 -12.80 -12.79
CA PRO A 66 9.60 -12.68 -12.10
C PRO A 66 10.46 -11.57 -12.71
N GLY A 67 11.06 -10.72 -11.88
CA GLY A 67 11.87 -9.57 -12.29
C GLY A 67 11.08 -8.29 -12.58
N ASP A 68 9.75 -8.30 -12.52
CA ASP A 68 8.95 -7.08 -12.69
C ASP A 68 9.11 -6.10 -11.52
N ARG A 69 8.80 -4.83 -11.80
CA ARG A 69 8.75 -3.76 -10.80
C ARG A 69 7.29 -3.31 -10.63
N ALA A 70 6.71 -3.42 -9.43
CA ALA A 70 5.32 -3.06 -9.16
C ALA A 70 5.20 -1.88 -8.17
N VAL A 71 4.05 -1.20 -8.16
CA VAL A 71 3.78 -0.08 -7.25
C VAL A 71 2.39 -0.20 -6.61
N ASP A 72 2.34 -0.50 -5.33
CA ASP A 72 1.10 -0.58 -4.55
C ASP A 72 0.79 0.77 -3.89
N VAL A 73 -0.28 1.45 -4.33
CA VAL A 73 -0.69 2.77 -3.83
C VAL A 73 -1.94 2.61 -2.96
N GLY A 74 -1.80 2.94 -1.67
CA GLY A 74 -2.80 2.59 -0.66
C GLY A 74 -2.64 1.12 -0.25
N ALA A 75 -1.42 0.73 0.09
CA ALA A 75 -1.05 -0.66 0.37
C ALA A 75 -1.82 -1.28 1.55
N HIS A 76 -2.47 -0.46 2.39
CA HIS A 76 -3.28 -0.89 3.52
C HIS A 76 -2.46 -1.83 4.44
N VAL A 77 -3.03 -2.97 4.84
CA VAL A 77 -2.31 -4.00 5.61
C VAL A 77 -1.38 -4.86 4.74
N GLY A 78 -1.24 -4.58 3.45
CA GLY A 78 -0.21 -5.15 2.59
C GLY A 78 -0.58 -6.39 1.79
N TYR A 79 -1.82 -6.90 1.83
CA TYR A 79 -2.18 -8.15 1.11
C TYR A 79 -1.69 -8.17 -0.36
N TYR A 80 -1.96 -7.09 -1.09
CA TYR A 80 -1.54 -6.97 -2.49
C TYR A 80 -0.04 -6.70 -2.65
N THR A 81 0.57 -5.96 -1.72
CA THR A 81 2.04 -5.81 -1.67
C THR A 81 2.73 -7.17 -1.54
N LEU A 82 2.27 -8.01 -0.61
CA LEU A 82 2.81 -9.36 -0.40
C LEU A 82 2.60 -10.22 -1.63
N LEU A 83 1.38 -10.23 -2.19
CA LEU A 83 1.08 -10.95 -3.42
C LEU A 83 2.00 -10.52 -4.57
N ALA A 84 2.15 -9.22 -4.79
CA ALA A 84 3.03 -8.70 -5.84
C ALA A 84 4.49 -9.10 -5.61
N ALA A 85 4.99 -8.97 -4.37
CA ALA A 85 6.36 -9.28 -4.00
C ALA A 85 6.69 -10.76 -4.24
N SER A 86 5.78 -11.68 -3.90
CA SER A 86 5.94 -13.10 -4.18
C SER A 86 5.91 -13.41 -5.67
N LEU A 87 5.07 -12.72 -6.45
CA LEU A 87 4.93 -12.94 -7.89
C LEU A 87 6.11 -12.42 -8.72
N VAL A 88 6.69 -11.28 -8.34
CA VAL A 88 7.87 -10.72 -9.02
C VAL A 88 9.18 -11.37 -8.57
N GLY A 89 9.16 -12.11 -7.46
CA GLY A 89 10.30 -12.87 -6.96
C GLY A 89 11.49 -12.00 -6.54
N ALA A 90 12.59 -12.65 -6.16
CA ALA A 90 13.77 -12.00 -5.60
C ALA A 90 14.48 -10.99 -6.53
N THR A 91 14.28 -11.12 -7.85
CA THR A 91 14.85 -10.20 -8.85
C THR A 91 13.93 -9.04 -9.19
N GLY A 92 12.67 -9.09 -8.77
CA GLY A 92 11.71 -7.99 -8.92
C GLY A 92 11.76 -7.00 -7.76
N GLN A 93 10.95 -5.95 -7.85
CA GLN A 93 10.84 -4.92 -6.80
C GLN A 93 9.41 -4.43 -6.65
N VAL A 94 8.98 -4.17 -5.41
CA VAL A 94 7.68 -3.55 -5.14
C VAL A 94 7.87 -2.26 -4.35
N LEU A 95 7.31 -1.15 -4.82
CA LEU A 95 7.16 0.07 -4.03
C LEU A 95 5.77 0.07 -3.39
N ALA A 96 5.68 0.05 -2.07
CA ALA A 96 4.39 0.01 -1.37
C ALA A 96 4.17 1.32 -0.59
N CYS A 97 3.17 2.10 -0.98
CA CYS A 97 2.86 3.40 -0.39
C CYS A 97 1.60 3.30 0.46
N GLU A 98 1.71 3.62 1.75
CA GLU A 98 0.58 3.65 2.69
C GLU A 98 0.66 4.91 3.56
N LEU A 99 -0.48 5.57 3.77
CA LEU A 99 -0.53 6.86 4.45
C LEU A 99 -0.94 6.75 5.93
N ALA A 100 -1.84 5.83 6.26
CA ALA A 100 -2.23 5.59 7.64
C ALA A 100 -1.11 4.87 8.38
N LEU A 101 -0.59 5.50 9.43
CA LEU A 101 0.49 4.95 10.25
C LEU A 101 0.16 3.54 10.80
N PRO A 102 -1.06 3.26 11.33
CA PRO A 102 -1.40 1.91 11.78
C PRO A 102 -1.29 0.87 10.66
N ASN A 103 -1.77 1.20 9.45
CA ASN A 103 -1.68 0.32 8.28
C ASN A 103 -0.23 0.13 7.83
N PHE A 104 0.56 1.20 7.81
CA PHE A 104 1.98 1.16 7.44
C PHE A 104 2.81 0.29 8.39
N GLN A 105 2.57 0.38 9.70
CA GLN A 105 3.22 -0.48 10.69
C GLN A 105 2.84 -1.95 10.51
N ARG A 106 1.58 -2.21 10.16
CA ARG A 106 1.06 -3.55 9.89
C ARG A 106 1.63 -4.15 8.60
N LEU A 107 1.72 -3.35 7.53
CA LEU A 107 2.43 -3.68 6.31
C LEU A 107 3.89 -4.04 6.63
N SER A 108 4.58 -3.18 7.38
CA SER A 108 6.00 -3.41 7.75
C SER A 108 6.18 -4.71 8.53
N TYR A 109 5.28 -5.01 9.47
CA TYR A 109 5.26 -6.28 10.19
C TYR A 109 5.03 -7.47 9.25
N HIS A 110 4.08 -7.37 8.31
CA HIS A 110 3.85 -8.43 7.33
C HIS A 110 5.05 -8.67 6.40
N LEU A 111 5.77 -7.62 6.00
CA LEU A 111 7.02 -7.79 5.24
C LEU A 111 8.06 -8.58 6.03
N GLN A 112 8.21 -8.28 7.33
CA GLN A 112 9.15 -8.98 8.21
C GLN A 112 8.80 -10.46 8.36
N ILE A 113 7.56 -10.80 8.73
CA ILE A 113 7.18 -12.21 8.99
C ILE A 113 7.17 -13.08 7.72
N ASN A 114 7.17 -12.48 6.53
CA ASN A 114 7.29 -13.18 5.25
C ASN A 114 8.70 -13.15 4.65
N ASN A 115 9.67 -12.53 5.33
CA ASN A 115 11.04 -12.36 4.84
C ASN A 115 11.12 -11.71 3.44
N LEU A 116 10.21 -10.76 3.14
CA LEU A 116 10.15 -10.09 1.84
C LEU A 116 11.13 -8.92 1.82
N THR A 117 12.27 -9.12 1.15
CA THR A 117 13.35 -8.12 1.01
C THR A 117 13.26 -7.31 -0.27
N ASN A 118 12.40 -7.72 -1.21
CA ASN A 118 12.17 -7.08 -2.50
C ASN A 118 11.06 -6.00 -2.45
N VAL A 119 10.73 -5.48 -1.26
CA VAL A 119 9.72 -4.45 -1.06
C VAL A 119 10.33 -3.22 -0.41
N GLN A 120 10.05 -2.05 -1.00
CA GLN A 120 10.34 -0.74 -0.41
C GLN A 120 9.03 -0.13 0.12
N PRO A 121 8.77 -0.19 1.44
CA PRO A 121 7.63 0.48 2.03
C PRO A 121 7.88 1.99 2.17
N VAL A 122 6.89 2.80 1.84
CA VAL A 122 6.89 4.26 1.93
C VAL A 122 5.69 4.71 2.74
N TRP A 123 5.95 5.38 3.87
CA TRP A 123 4.91 6.03 4.65
C TRP A 123 4.57 7.38 4.01
N GLY A 124 3.56 7.41 3.15
CA GLY A 124 3.18 8.59 2.40
C GLY A 124 2.22 8.31 1.24
N ALA A 125 1.78 9.40 0.64
CA ALA A 125 0.91 9.39 -0.53
C ALA A 125 1.73 9.64 -1.79
N ILE A 126 1.23 9.18 -2.94
CA ILE A 126 1.81 9.48 -4.24
C ILE A 126 0.98 10.58 -4.91
N GLY A 127 1.67 11.62 -5.38
CA GLY A 127 1.06 12.77 -6.05
C GLY A 127 1.96 13.35 -7.13
N ASP A 128 1.42 14.29 -7.89
CA ASP A 128 2.15 15.07 -8.90
C ASP A 128 3.22 15.99 -8.28
N ARG A 129 3.01 16.37 -7.01
CA ARG A 129 3.87 17.30 -6.26
C ARG A 129 4.09 16.82 -4.83
N THR A 130 5.23 17.19 -4.27
CA THR A 130 5.51 17.05 -2.84
C THR A 130 4.77 18.12 -2.04
N GLY A 131 4.12 17.73 -0.95
CA GLY A 131 3.34 18.64 -0.12
C GLY A 131 2.59 17.92 0.99
N GLU A 132 1.78 18.68 1.72
CA GLU A 132 0.84 18.15 2.70
C GLU A 132 -0.53 17.94 2.06
N VAL A 133 -1.14 16.78 2.34
CA VAL A 133 -2.51 16.47 1.89
C VAL A 133 -3.44 16.26 3.08
N SER A 134 -4.73 16.51 2.83
CA SER A 134 -5.79 16.15 3.77
C SER A 134 -6.11 14.67 3.61
N PHE A 135 -5.98 13.93 4.70
CA PHE A 135 -6.26 12.51 4.76
C PHE A 135 -7.46 12.25 5.66
N PHE A 136 -8.42 11.49 5.16
CA PHE A 136 -9.65 11.15 5.83
C PHE A 136 -9.63 9.68 6.21
N VAL A 137 -9.71 9.41 7.51
CA VAL A 137 -9.84 8.06 8.04
C VAL A 137 -11.31 7.67 7.99
N ASN A 138 -11.54 6.54 7.35
CA ASN A 138 -12.85 5.92 7.24
C ASN A 138 -13.06 4.98 8.41
N ALA A 139 -14.02 5.30 9.27
CA ALA A 139 -14.38 4.52 10.45
C ALA A 139 -15.25 3.29 10.11
N ASP A 140 -15.93 3.31 8.97
CA ASP A 140 -16.78 2.20 8.51
C ASP A 140 -15.96 1.12 7.78
N ASN A 141 -14.81 1.49 7.23
CA ASN A 141 -13.96 0.64 6.42
C ASN A 141 -12.48 1.03 6.59
N ASP A 142 -11.70 0.21 7.29
CA ASP A 142 -10.24 0.38 7.52
C ASP A 142 -9.42 0.40 6.24
N GLY A 143 -9.87 -0.28 5.19
CA GLY A 143 -9.26 -0.15 3.87
C GLY A 143 -9.62 1.17 3.17
N GLY A 144 -10.66 1.85 3.63
CA GLY A 144 -11.45 2.88 2.95
C GLY A 144 -10.99 4.31 3.16
N HIS A 145 -9.81 4.51 3.73
CA HIS A 145 -9.25 5.84 3.92
C HIS A 145 -8.96 6.52 2.58
N ALA A 146 -9.06 7.85 2.53
CA ALA A 146 -8.93 8.57 1.27
C ALA A 146 -8.40 10.00 1.44
N LEU A 147 -8.13 10.64 0.30
CA LEU A 147 -7.74 12.06 0.22
C LEU A 147 -8.94 12.98 -0.09
N TRP A 148 -10.15 12.42 -0.03
CA TRP A 148 -11.43 13.11 -0.09
C TRP A 148 -12.27 12.75 1.15
N ASP A 149 -13.29 13.54 1.42
CA ASP A 149 -14.16 13.38 2.58
C ASP A 149 -15.04 12.13 2.48
N VAL A 150 -14.55 11.03 3.02
CA VAL A 150 -15.20 9.72 2.99
C VAL A 150 -16.60 9.73 3.62
N GLY A 151 -16.91 10.66 4.53
CA GLY A 151 -18.24 10.79 5.12
C GLY A 151 -19.33 11.20 4.12
N GLN A 152 -18.95 11.71 2.95
CA GLN A 152 -19.89 12.05 1.88
C GLN A 152 -20.41 10.82 1.13
N HIS A 153 -19.80 9.65 1.34
CA HIS A 153 -20.29 8.40 0.74
C HIS A 153 -21.52 7.88 1.48
N PRO A 154 -22.63 7.51 0.80
CA PRO A 154 -23.84 7.02 1.45
C PRO A 154 -23.65 5.78 2.35
N PHE A 155 -22.60 4.99 2.09
CA PHE A 155 -22.27 3.80 2.90
C PHE A 155 -21.45 4.11 4.17
N ASN A 156 -20.86 5.29 4.31
CA ASN A 156 -19.94 5.60 5.41
C ASN A 156 -20.67 6.36 6.53
N GLN A 157 -21.56 5.67 7.23
CA GLN A 157 -22.43 6.27 8.24
C GLN A 157 -21.67 6.77 9.47
N GLN A 158 -20.70 5.99 9.97
CA GLN A 158 -19.88 6.38 11.12
C GLN A 158 -18.96 7.54 10.75
N SER A 159 -18.36 7.49 9.56
CA SER A 159 -17.47 8.55 9.08
C SER A 159 -18.22 9.86 8.79
N ALA A 160 -19.49 9.79 8.38
CA ALA A 160 -20.35 10.96 8.24
C ALA A 160 -20.68 11.61 9.60
N GLN A 161 -20.87 10.80 10.63
CA GLN A 161 -21.18 11.26 12.00
C GLN A 161 -19.95 11.77 12.73
N THR A 162 -18.79 11.14 12.51
CA THR A 162 -17.54 11.44 13.22
C THR A 162 -16.39 11.61 12.22
N PRO A 163 -16.31 12.74 11.49
CA PRO A 163 -15.28 12.93 10.47
C PRO A 163 -13.88 13.01 11.09
N HIS A 164 -13.01 12.06 10.74
CA HIS A 164 -11.62 12.05 11.17
C HIS A 164 -10.70 12.51 10.03
N ARG A 165 -10.14 13.73 10.16
CA ARG A 165 -9.23 14.33 9.18
C ARG A 165 -7.85 14.60 9.78
N TYR A 166 -6.81 14.09 9.13
CA TYR A 166 -5.42 14.41 9.41
C TYR A 166 -4.87 15.40 8.38
N ARG A 167 -4.20 16.45 8.83
CA ARG A 167 -3.52 17.46 7.98
C ARG A 167 -2.03 17.16 7.73
N ARG A 168 -1.60 15.90 7.82
CA ARG A 168 -0.17 15.54 7.70
C ARG A 168 0.07 14.24 6.94
N GLY A 169 -0.51 14.10 5.75
CA GLY A 169 0.02 13.17 4.77
C GLY A 169 1.15 13.84 3.98
N ARG A 170 2.36 13.27 3.95
CA ARG A 170 3.38 13.73 2.99
C ARG A 170 3.10 13.09 1.63
N THR A 171 3.02 13.89 0.58
CA THR A 171 3.10 13.38 -0.79
C THR A 171 4.55 13.33 -1.24
N PHE A 172 4.90 12.30 -2.00
CA PHE A 172 6.17 12.24 -2.71
C PHE A 172 5.91 12.57 -4.18
N GLY A 173 6.50 13.68 -4.66
CA GLY A 173 6.46 14.08 -6.06
C GLY A 173 7.34 13.19 -6.92
N VAL A 174 6.85 12.90 -8.12
CA VAL A 174 7.48 11.99 -9.07
C VAL A 174 8.13 12.82 -10.21
N GLY A 175 9.44 13.07 -10.12
CA GLY A 175 10.19 13.90 -11.07
C GLY A 175 10.63 13.15 -12.34
N GLY A 176 10.74 13.85 -13.48
CA GLY A 176 11.01 13.28 -14.81
C GLY A 176 12.44 12.76 -15.02
N GLY A 177 12.56 11.45 -15.18
CA GLY A 177 13.76 10.74 -15.63
C GLY A 177 13.38 9.55 -16.53
N HIS A 178 14.27 9.14 -17.43
CA HIS A 178 13.99 8.19 -18.50
C HIS A 178 13.98 6.73 -17.99
N GLY A 179 12.79 6.23 -17.64
CA GLY A 179 12.55 4.81 -17.33
C GLY A 179 11.10 4.40 -17.63
N HIS A 180 10.89 3.15 -18.04
CA HIS A 180 9.59 2.62 -18.45
C HIS A 180 8.77 2.13 -17.24
N VAL A 181 7.60 2.74 -16.99
CA VAL A 181 6.67 2.40 -15.90
C VAL A 181 5.23 2.57 -16.43
N ALA A 182 4.45 1.49 -16.56
CA ALA A 182 3.04 1.50 -17.00
C ALA A 182 2.04 1.01 -15.93
N ALA A 183 1.07 1.85 -15.53
CA ALA A 183 0.11 1.60 -14.44
C ALA A 183 -1.21 0.94 -14.87
N LEU A 184 -1.86 0.31 -13.90
CA LEU A 184 -3.26 -0.09 -13.96
C LEU A 184 -3.98 0.61 -12.79
N ALA A 185 -4.86 1.57 -13.09
CA ALA A 185 -5.74 2.17 -12.10
C ALA A 185 -7.17 1.77 -12.43
N THR A 186 -8.03 1.57 -11.43
CA THR A 186 -9.48 1.58 -11.65
C THR A 186 -10.07 2.73 -10.85
N ALA A 187 -10.80 3.59 -11.57
CA ALA A 187 -11.24 4.90 -11.12
C ALA A 187 -12.15 4.85 -9.88
N GLY A 188 -12.04 5.90 -9.07
CA GLY A 188 -13.00 6.27 -8.02
C GLY A 188 -12.90 7.77 -7.74
N GLY A 189 -13.81 8.56 -8.33
CA GLY A 189 -14.15 9.92 -7.92
C GLY A 189 -13.28 11.06 -8.48
N ASP A 190 -13.89 11.86 -9.35
CA ASP A 190 -13.35 13.11 -9.90
C ASP A 190 -13.01 14.10 -8.77
N SER A 191 -11.73 14.48 -8.65
CA SER A 191 -11.31 15.62 -7.80
C SER A 191 -10.66 16.66 -8.70
N GLY A 192 -11.40 17.74 -8.95
CA GLY A 192 -11.08 18.77 -9.93
C GLY A 192 -9.59 19.14 -9.96
N GLY A 193 -8.96 18.85 -11.11
CA GLY A 193 -7.69 19.44 -11.53
C GLY A 193 -6.42 19.02 -10.77
N GLN A 194 -6.48 18.13 -9.79
CA GLN A 194 -5.28 17.56 -9.14
C GLN A 194 -5.43 16.04 -9.09
N SER A 195 -4.71 15.33 -9.97
CA SER A 195 -4.72 13.87 -10.03
C SER A 195 -4.04 13.29 -8.78
N ILE A 196 -4.86 13.04 -7.76
CA ILE A 196 -4.49 12.42 -6.49
C ILE A 196 -5.10 11.02 -6.48
N TRP A 197 -4.26 9.99 -6.39
CA TRP A 197 -4.68 8.59 -6.50
C TRP A 197 -5.22 8.08 -5.16
N ALA A 198 -6.54 7.93 -5.05
CA ALA A 198 -7.19 7.26 -3.92
C ALA A 198 -7.78 5.93 -4.39
N ARG A 199 -7.15 4.83 -3.94
CA ARG A 199 -7.47 3.41 -4.18
C ARG A 199 -7.36 2.90 -5.63
N LYS A 200 -6.36 2.04 -5.83
CA LYS A 200 -6.40 0.65 -6.36
C LYS A 200 -5.02 0.31 -6.91
N VAL A 201 -4.57 -0.91 -6.61
CA VAL A 201 -3.18 -1.35 -6.82
C VAL A 201 -2.79 -1.24 -8.30
N GLY A 202 -1.72 -0.50 -8.56
CA GLY A 202 -1.07 -0.46 -9.85
C GLY A 202 -0.06 -1.59 -9.98
N VAL A 203 -0.41 -2.61 -10.76
CA VAL A 203 0.56 -3.63 -11.15
C VAL A 203 1.30 -3.14 -12.39
N PHE A 204 2.61 -2.94 -12.29
CA PHE A 204 3.47 -2.52 -13.39
C PHE A 204 4.32 -3.73 -13.81
N ALA A 205 4.32 -4.06 -15.10
CA ALA A 205 5.08 -5.17 -15.67
C ALA A 205 5.76 -4.71 -16.96
N ASN A 206 7.02 -5.14 -17.16
CA ASN A 206 7.94 -4.72 -18.23
C ASN A 206 7.28 -4.44 -19.60
N GLY A 207 6.81 -3.21 -19.82
CA GLY A 207 6.29 -2.72 -21.11
C GLY A 207 4.92 -3.24 -21.56
N ARG A 208 4.18 -3.98 -20.72
CA ARG A 208 2.81 -4.44 -21.05
C ARG A 208 1.78 -3.77 -20.14
N ALA A 209 1.30 -2.60 -20.55
CA ALA A 209 0.12 -1.98 -19.95
C ALA A 209 -1.12 -2.79 -20.35
N ALA A 210 -1.79 -3.44 -19.41
CA ALA A 210 -3.20 -3.75 -19.60
C ALA A 210 -3.97 -2.53 -19.11
N THR A 211 -4.69 -1.85 -20.00
CA THR A 211 -5.55 -0.74 -19.63
C THR A 211 -6.91 -1.32 -19.24
N VAL A 212 -7.31 -1.20 -17.97
CA VAL A 212 -8.73 -1.24 -17.62
C VAL A 212 -9.15 0.23 -17.45
N ALA A 213 -9.81 0.75 -18.49
CA ALA A 213 -10.35 2.10 -18.61
C ALA A 213 -9.36 3.29 -18.55
N GLY A 214 -8.85 3.65 -19.74
CA GLY A 214 -8.66 5.02 -20.21
C GLY A 214 -8.12 6.09 -19.26
N ILE A 215 -6.86 6.01 -18.82
CA ILE A 215 -6.11 7.17 -18.33
C ILE A 215 -4.67 7.10 -18.85
N GLY A 216 -4.21 8.18 -19.49
CA GLY A 216 -2.84 8.31 -19.97
C GLY A 216 -1.87 8.50 -18.81
N LEU A 217 -0.99 7.52 -18.60
CA LEU A 217 -0.06 7.51 -17.49
C LEU A 217 1.24 8.22 -17.87
N ARG A 218 1.68 9.16 -17.04
CA ARG A 218 3.01 9.76 -17.12
C ARG A 218 3.93 9.15 -16.06
N ARG A 219 5.19 8.97 -16.48
CA ARG A 219 6.31 8.20 -15.92
C ARG A 219 6.50 8.30 -14.40
N LEU A 220 6.96 7.21 -13.77
CA LEU A 220 7.35 7.18 -12.36
C LEU A 220 8.88 7.08 -12.16
N CYS A 221 9.48 8.01 -11.42
CA CYS A 221 10.84 7.91 -10.89
C CYS A 221 10.81 7.98 -9.37
N VAL A 222 11.44 7.01 -8.71
CA VAL A 222 11.64 6.99 -7.26
C VAL A 222 13.07 7.48 -6.99
N GLY A 223 13.21 8.57 -6.25
CA GLY A 223 14.52 9.07 -5.81
C GLY A 223 15.19 8.15 -4.78
N PRO A 224 16.50 8.32 -4.50
CA PRO A 224 17.20 7.51 -3.51
C PRO A 224 16.58 7.67 -2.10
N PRO A 225 16.65 6.63 -1.25
CA PRO A 225 16.08 6.65 0.09
C PRO A 225 16.72 7.75 0.96
N PRO A 226 15.98 8.34 1.92
CA PRO A 226 16.59 9.17 2.94
C PRO A 226 17.59 8.34 3.78
N PRO A 227 18.68 8.95 4.27
CA PRO A 227 19.68 8.24 5.07
C PRO A 227 19.05 7.63 6.32
N ALA A 228 19.49 6.43 6.68
CA ALA A 228 19.10 5.77 7.92
C ALA A 228 19.46 6.67 9.12
N LEU A 229 18.53 6.81 10.06
CA LEU A 229 18.78 7.49 11.33
C LEU A 229 19.82 6.67 12.11
N GLY A 230 21.08 7.13 12.09
CA GLY A 230 22.17 6.52 12.85
C GLY A 230 21.98 6.66 14.37
N PRO A 231 22.64 5.82 15.18
CA PRO A 231 22.56 5.89 16.63
C PRO A 231 23.13 7.22 17.13
N ARG A 232 22.37 7.92 17.98
CA ARG A 232 22.76 9.20 18.56
C ARG A 232 24.05 9.03 19.37
N GLY A 233 25.07 9.81 19.04
CA GLY A 233 26.25 10.00 19.88
C GLY A 233 25.84 10.54 21.25
N SER A 234 26.50 10.04 22.29
CA SER A 234 26.36 10.51 23.67
C SER A 234 26.70 12.00 23.75
N LEU A 235 25.78 12.79 24.28
CA LEU A 235 26.10 14.12 24.80
C LEU A 235 26.89 13.89 26.10
N SER A 236 28.20 14.06 26.02
CA SER A 236 29.05 14.24 27.20
C SER A 236 28.80 15.63 27.76
N GLY A 237 28.61 15.69 29.08
CA GLY A 237 28.44 16.94 29.80
C GLY A 237 29.71 17.78 29.79
N GLY A 238 29.51 19.10 29.79
CA GLY A 238 30.56 20.08 29.98
C GLY A 238 29.98 21.26 30.74
N THR A 239 30.27 21.31 32.04
CA THR A 239 30.11 22.47 32.91
C THR A 239 31.21 23.47 32.60
N VAL A 240 30.87 24.74 32.33
CA VAL A 240 31.45 25.97 32.93
C VAL A 240 30.36 27.03 32.91
#